data_AF-A0A371CLF0-F1
#
_entry.id   AF-A0A371CLF0-F1
#
_cell.length_a   1.000
_cell.length_b   1.000
_cell.length_c   1.000
_cell.angle_alpha   90.00
_cell.angle_beta   90.00
_cell.angle_gamma   90.00
#
_symmetry.space_group_name_H-M   'P 1'
#
loop_
_entity.id
_entity.type
_entity.pdbx_description
1 polymer ?
#
loop_
_entity_poly.entity_id
_entity_poly.type
_entity_poly.pdbx_seq_one_letter_code
_entity_poly.pdbx_strand_id
1 'polypeptide(L)'
;LMTDRHGSLIASALRVFPLTRHLYCLHHLKGNIAQHIQGSLQASWADFTQDFWKAYRAVSPDEFDRLWNELVVRYPTASSYLQEEIYPCRDRWAWAWVGTVFTAGSRTSGRVEVENRVTGVLGGTKKSFSQVFDALNARTLEQSCNDMISVRQSSRRQHPNANLENLFKTVLEQVRKYAGPYALQTVYQQMERSVYYKTEVVLPPQGVKDWGNFNNFDNDSAYVSTAWLIWLIRNRNMSVQHLLKVTHGSTGAVHYIAVIDAYQHVCDCCMGLSLGIPCRHFFQALSASRGKSLLFHMGLIR
;
A
#
# COMPACT_ATOMS: atom_id res chain seq x y z
N LEU A 1 -2.45 0.45 13.17
CA LEU A 1 -2.77 1.77 13.77
C LEU A 1 -1.78 2.80 13.23
N MET A 2 -2.26 3.97 12.80
CA MET A 2 -1.40 5.07 12.33
C MET A 2 -1.61 6.30 13.21
N THR A 3 -0.54 6.83 13.80
CA THR A 3 -0.61 8.06 14.61
C THR A 3 0.62 8.95 14.38
N ASP A 4 0.66 10.09 15.06
CA ASP A 4 1.88 10.88 15.23
C ASP A 4 2.92 10.12 16.09
N ARG A 5 4.19 10.55 16.03
CA ARG A 5 5.34 10.10 16.82
C ARG A 5 5.34 10.69 18.24
N HIS A 6 4.18 10.89 18.85
CA HIS A 6 4.10 11.38 20.23
C HIS A 6 4.25 10.24 21.24
N GLY A 7 5.09 10.41 22.27
CA GLY A 7 5.44 9.37 23.23
C GLY A 7 4.23 8.73 23.93
N SER A 8 3.25 9.55 24.35
CA SER A 8 2.03 9.06 24.99
C SER A 8 1.14 8.23 24.06
N LEU A 9 1.07 8.57 22.77
CA LEU A 9 0.32 7.80 21.77
C LEU A 9 0.99 6.47 21.51
N ILE A 10 2.32 6.45 21.40
CA ILE A 10 3.10 5.21 21.24
C ILE A 10 2.87 4.28 22.44
N ALA A 11 3.02 4.79 23.67
CA ALA A 11 2.83 4.01 24.88
C ALA A 11 1.40 3.47 25.01
N SER A 12 0.40 4.31 24.71
CA SER A 12 -1.01 3.91 24.77
C SER A 12 -1.35 2.87 23.70
N ALA A 13 -0.87 3.05 22.47
CA ALA A 13 -1.08 2.10 21.38
C ALA A 13 -0.52 0.71 21.73
N LEU A 14 0.69 0.65 22.28
CA LEU A 14 1.31 -0.62 22.67
C LEU A 14 0.57 -1.31 23.82
N ARG A 15 0.01 -0.53 24.76
CA ARG A 15 -0.76 -1.07 25.88
C ARG A 15 -2.15 -1.56 25.48
N VAL A 16 -2.87 -0.78 24.67
CA VAL A 16 -4.28 -1.03 24.34
C VAL A 16 -4.42 -1.96 23.13
N PHE A 17 -3.51 -1.86 22.15
CA PHE A 17 -3.53 -2.65 20.92
C PHE A 17 -2.20 -3.40 20.68
N PRO A 18 -1.77 -4.28 21.59
CA PRO A 18 -0.44 -4.91 21.56
C PRO A 18 -0.17 -5.74 20.30
N LEU A 19 -1.22 -6.27 19.67
CA LEU A 19 -1.13 -7.08 18.44
C LEU A 19 -1.25 -6.23 17.16
N THR A 20 -1.53 -4.94 17.29
CA THR A 20 -1.69 -4.06 16.13
C THR A 20 -0.36 -3.41 15.77
N ARG A 21 0.08 -3.57 14.51
CA ARG A 21 1.25 -2.86 14.01
C ARG A 21 1.01 -1.35 14.10
N HIS A 22 1.89 -0.66 14.83
CA HIS A 22 1.88 0.79 14.97
C HIS A 22 2.80 1.43 13.93
N LEU A 23 2.25 2.33 13.12
CA LEU A 23 2.91 3.02 12.02
C LEU A 23 2.79 4.53 12.22
N TYR A 24 3.73 5.30 11.64
CA TYR A 24 3.66 6.76 11.72
C TYR A 24 2.95 7.37 10.53
N CYS A 25 2.12 8.38 10.83
CA CYS A 25 1.45 9.18 9.83
C CYS A 25 2.46 10.06 9.09
N LEU A 26 2.52 9.94 7.75
CA LEU A 26 3.49 10.69 6.93
C LEU A 26 3.28 12.21 6.98
N HIS A 27 2.05 12.68 7.20
CA HIS A 27 1.76 14.09 7.36
C HIS A 27 2.43 14.66 8.61
N HIS A 28 2.23 14.00 9.76
CA HIS A 28 2.87 14.41 11.02
C HIS A 28 4.39 14.20 10.99
N LEU A 29 4.87 13.10 10.37
CA LEU A 29 6.30 12.89 10.17
C LEU A 29 6.95 14.05 9.40
N LYS A 30 6.32 14.49 8.29
CA LYS A 30 6.76 15.66 7.53
C LYS A 30 6.78 16.92 8.39
N GLY A 31 5.74 17.16 9.19
CA GLY A 31 5.64 18.29 10.11
C GLY A 31 6.77 18.29 11.15
N ASN A 32 7.01 17.15 11.79
CA ASN A 32 8.06 17.00 12.80
C ASN A 32 9.45 17.25 12.18
N ILE A 33 9.72 16.68 11.01
CA ILE A 33 10.99 16.94 10.30
C ILE A 33 11.15 18.43 9.98
N ALA A 34 10.10 19.07 9.46
CA ALA A 34 10.13 20.49 9.14
C ALA A 34 10.44 21.36 10.38
N GLN A 35 9.76 21.10 11.50
CA GLN A 35 9.98 21.85 12.75
C GLN A 35 11.42 21.78 13.26
N HIS A 36 12.11 20.65 13.08
CA HIS A 36 13.45 20.45 13.61
C HIS A 36 14.57 20.93 12.68
N ILE A 37 14.44 20.76 11.36
CA ILE A 37 15.56 20.98 10.42
C ILE A 37 15.26 21.90 9.24
N GLN A 38 14.02 22.37 9.05
CA GLN A 38 13.73 23.29 7.94
C GLN A 38 14.47 24.62 8.10
N GLY A 39 14.54 25.15 9.31
CA GLY A 39 15.22 26.41 9.60
C GLY A 39 16.74 26.37 9.39
N SER A 40 17.36 25.21 9.60
CA SER A 40 18.80 25.02 9.38
C SER A 40 19.16 24.73 7.92
N LEU A 41 18.23 24.17 7.15
CA LEU A 41 18.43 23.85 5.72
C LEU A 41 18.10 25.01 4.78
N GLN A 42 17.18 25.90 5.17
CA GLN A 42 16.81 27.11 4.42
C GLN A 42 16.61 26.85 2.91
N ALA A 43 17.50 27.36 2.05
CA ALA A 43 17.44 27.20 0.60
C ALA A 43 17.51 25.73 0.14
N SER A 44 18.21 24.88 0.89
CA SER A 44 18.36 23.45 0.58
C SER A 44 17.16 22.60 1.02
N TRP A 45 16.13 23.19 1.64
CA TRP A 45 14.96 22.46 2.14
C TRP A 45 14.19 21.72 1.04
N ALA A 46 14.05 22.31 -0.14
CA ALA A 46 13.32 21.71 -1.25
C ALA A 46 14.03 20.44 -1.75
N ASP A 47 15.34 20.54 -1.98
CA ASP A 47 16.17 19.41 -2.40
C ASP A 47 16.21 18.31 -1.34
N PHE A 48 16.39 18.69 -0.06
CA PHE A 48 16.35 17.76 1.06
C PHE A 48 15.02 17.00 1.09
N THR A 49 13.90 17.70 0.90
CA THR A 49 12.57 17.09 0.90
C THR A 49 12.45 16.07 -0.24
N GLN A 50 12.98 16.38 -1.43
CA GLN A 50 12.99 15.46 -2.55
C GLN A 50 13.81 14.20 -2.26
N ASP A 51 15.02 14.37 -1.74
CA ASP A 51 15.92 13.27 -1.40
C ASP A 51 15.36 12.40 -0.25
N PHE A 52 14.76 13.03 0.77
CA PHE A 52 14.10 12.32 1.87
C PHE A 52 12.94 11.46 1.35
N TRP A 53 12.09 12.01 0.48
CA TRP A 53 10.98 11.24 -0.09
C TRP A 53 11.45 10.18 -1.08
N LYS A 54 12.62 10.34 -1.70
CA LYS A 54 13.28 9.29 -2.48
C LYS A 54 13.69 8.13 -1.56
N ALA A 55 14.35 8.41 -0.43
CA ALA A 55 14.68 7.40 0.57
C ALA A 55 13.42 6.72 1.14
N TYR A 56 12.37 7.49 1.49
CA TYR A 56 11.09 6.92 1.92
C TYR A 56 10.52 5.90 0.93
N ARG A 57 10.63 6.17 -0.38
CA ARG A 57 10.13 5.31 -1.48
C ARG A 57 11.05 4.15 -1.85
N ALA A 58 12.18 3.98 -1.17
CA ALA A 58 13.11 2.89 -1.45
C ALA A 58 12.39 1.53 -1.48
N VAL A 59 12.77 0.71 -2.45
CA VAL A 59 12.11 -0.56 -2.75
C VAL A 59 12.63 -1.72 -1.92
N SER A 60 13.72 -1.54 -1.17
CA SER A 60 14.29 -2.50 -0.23
C SER A 60 14.96 -1.79 0.96
N PRO A 61 15.22 -2.50 2.07
CA PRO A 61 16.05 -1.97 3.15
C PRO A 61 17.45 -1.54 2.70
N ASP A 62 18.07 -2.31 1.80
CA ASP A 62 19.43 -2.00 1.32
C ASP A 62 19.45 -0.70 0.51
N GLU A 63 18.46 -0.50 -0.37
CA GLU A 63 18.33 0.75 -1.11
C GLU A 63 18.00 1.91 -0.17
N PHE A 64 17.15 1.68 0.84
CA PHE A 64 16.84 2.67 1.85
C PHE A 64 18.11 3.12 2.56
N ASP A 65 18.91 2.18 3.09
CA ASP A 65 20.13 2.50 3.83
C ASP A 65 21.15 3.22 2.94
N ARG A 66 21.27 2.83 1.66
CA ARG A 66 22.11 3.55 0.68
C ARG A 66 21.65 5.01 0.48
N LEU A 67 20.37 5.21 0.15
CA LEU A 67 19.80 6.54 -0.06
C LEU A 67 19.83 7.39 1.22
N TRP A 68 19.66 6.76 2.38
CA TRP A 68 19.73 7.41 3.67
C TRP A 68 21.15 7.90 3.99
N ASN A 69 22.17 7.08 3.72
CA ASN A 69 23.56 7.49 3.88
C ASN A 69 23.92 8.66 2.95
N GLU A 70 23.46 8.63 1.70
CA GLU A 70 23.61 9.75 0.76
C GLU A 70 22.93 11.04 1.27
N LEU A 71 21.71 10.92 1.81
CA LEU A 71 20.97 12.02 2.42
C LEU A 71 21.74 12.64 3.60
N VAL A 72 22.22 11.82 4.52
CA VAL A 72 22.92 12.29 5.72
C VAL A 72 24.26 12.95 5.39
N VAL A 73 24.99 12.43 4.41
CA VAL A 73 26.25 13.03 3.93
C VAL A 73 25.99 14.37 3.21
N ARG A 74 24.94 14.46 2.40
CA ARG A 74 24.59 15.67 1.65
C ARG A 74 24.09 16.80 2.57
N TYR A 75 23.43 16.47 3.68
CA TYR A 75 22.82 17.43 4.59
C TYR A 75 23.37 17.29 6.02
N PRO A 76 24.65 17.66 6.26
CA PRO A 76 25.31 17.44 7.54
C PRO A 76 24.65 18.19 8.71
N THR A 77 24.02 19.34 8.45
CA THR A 77 23.27 20.11 9.46
C THR A 77 22.00 19.42 9.94
N ALA A 78 21.46 18.47 9.18
CA ALA A 78 20.33 17.64 9.55
C ALA A 78 20.74 16.27 10.11
N SER A 79 22.01 15.88 9.95
CA SER A 79 22.53 14.53 10.22
C SER A 79 22.19 14.01 11.60
N SER A 80 22.49 14.76 12.66
CA SER A 80 22.25 14.34 14.06
C SER A 80 20.76 14.02 14.29
N TYR A 81 19.84 14.92 13.93
CA TYR A 81 18.41 14.65 14.05
C TYR A 81 17.97 13.44 13.21
N LEU A 82 18.43 13.33 11.96
CA LEU A 82 18.05 12.20 11.11
C LEU A 82 18.52 10.85 11.69
N GLN A 83 19.77 10.77 12.13
CA GLN A 83 20.37 9.55 12.64
C GLN A 83 19.83 9.15 14.01
N GLU A 84 19.60 10.12 14.90
CA GLU A 84 19.19 9.86 16.28
C GLU A 84 17.67 9.69 16.42
N GLU A 85 16.88 10.44 15.63
CA GLU A 85 15.43 10.49 15.81
C GLU A 85 14.65 9.74 14.72
N ILE A 86 15.06 9.86 13.45
CA ILE A 86 14.25 9.40 12.31
C ILE A 86 14.63 7.99 11.86
N TYR A 87 15.93 7.69 11.73
CA TYR A 87 16.44 6.40 11.28
C TYR A 87 16.07 5.21 12.20
N PRO A 88 16.13 5.33 13.55
CA PRO A 88 15.87 4.20 14.44
C PRO A 88 14.43 3.68 14.36
N CYS A 89 13.51 4.50 13.85
CA CYS A 89 12.10 4.16 13.71
C CYS A 89 11.63 3.96 12.26
N ARG A 90 12.57 3.80 11.31
CA ARG A 90 12.30 3.62 9.87
C ARG A 90 11.33 2.50 9.55
N ASP A 91 11.31 1.44 10.33
CA ASP A 91 10.40 0.29 10.17
C ASP A 91 8.91 0.62 10.42
N ARG A 92 8.62 1.85 10.88
CA ARG A 92 7.27 2.37 11.13
C ARG A 92 6.79 3.37 10.09
N TRP A 93 7.66 3.83 9.20
CA TRP A 93 7.30 4.86 8.22
C TRP A 93 7.89 4.65 6.84
N ALA A 94 9.08 4.07 6.68
CA ALA A 94 9.69 3.86 5.37
C ALA A 94 9.01 2.74 4.58
N TRP A 95 8.89 2.93 3.26
CA TRP A 95 8.05 2.09 2.42
C TRP A 95 8.52 0.63 2.33
N ALA A 96 9.83 0.39 2.34
CA ALA A 96 10.40 -0.97 2.34
C ALA A 96 9.85 -1.88 3.46
N TRP A 97 9.49 -1.31 4.62
CA TRP A 97 8.88 -2.03 5.74
C TRP A 97 7.35 -1.88 5.76
N VAL A 98 6.84 -0.68 5.51
CA VAL A 98 5.41 -0.37 5.64
C VAL A 98 4.58 -0.92 4.48
N GLY A 99 5.15 -1.03 3.27
CA GLY A 99 4.43 -1.42 2.06
C GLY A 99 3.82 -2.82 2.12
N THR A 100 4.34 -3.69 2.98
CA THR A 100 3.82 -5.05 3.18
C THR A 100 2.84 -5.18 4.35
N VAL A 101 2.54 -4.07 5.03
CA VAL A 101 1.58 -4.00 6.13
C VAL A 101 0.24 -3.48 5.61
N PHE A 102 -0.86 -4.07 6.07
CA PHE A 102 -2.21 -3.58 5.74
C PHE A 102 -2.47 -2.21 6.38
N THR A 103 -2.75 -1.21 5.55
CA THR A 103 -3.06 0.16 5.97
C THR A 103 -4.40 0.68 5.45
N ALA A 104 -5.15 -0.14 4.71
CA ALA A 104 -6.41 0.22 4.05
C ALA A 104 -6.32 1.51 3.20
N GLY A 105 -5.14 1.76 2.61
CA GLY A 105 -4.88 2.96 1.81
C GLY A 105 -4.61 4.23 2.62
N SER A 106 -4.49 4.13 3.94
CA SER A 106 -4.00 5.20 4.81
C SER A 106 -2.52 5.40 4.50
N ARG A 107 -2.21 6.25 3.53
CA ARG A 107 -0.84 6.59 3.11
C ARG A 107 -0.63 8.09 2.94
N THR A 108 -1.70 8.83 2.63
CA THR A 108 -1.65 10.24 2.26
C THR A 108 -2.43 11.09 3.24
N SER A 109 -2.02 12.35 3.37
CA SER A 109 -2.71 13.36 4.17
C SER A 109 -4.18 13.55 3.73
N GLY A 110 -4.57 13.14 2.51
CA GLY A 110 -5.92 13.35 1.98
C GLY A 110 -7.07 12.77 2.81
N ARG A 111 -6.93 11.57 3.41
CA ARG A 111 -7.97 11.04 4.32
C ARG A 111 -8.01 11.78 5.65
N VAL A 112 -6.83 12.11 6.19
CA VAL A 112 -6.69 12.87 7.44
C VAL A 112 -7.19 14.30 7.27
N GLU A 113 -6.97 14.94 6.12
CA GLU A 113 -7.43 16.30 5.80
C GLU A 113 -8.94 16.36 5.60
N VAL A 114 -9.55 15.35 4.96
CA VAL A 114 -11.01 15.26 4.83
C VAL A 114 -11.65 15.02 6.18
N GLU A 115 -11.15 14.09 6.99
CA GLU A 115 -11.68 13.85 8.34
C GLU A 115 -11.40 15.02 9.29
N ASN A 116 -10.25 15.69 9.19
CA ASN A 116 -9.97 16.91 9.96
C ASN A 116 -10.92 18.04 9.57
N ARG A 117 -11.25 18.18 8.27
CA ARG A 117 -12.23 19.16 7.79
C ARG A 117 -13.63 18.84 8.31
N VAL A 118 -14.04 17.57 8.26
CA VAL A 118 -15.31 17.12 8.83
C VAL A 118 -15.34 17.36 10.34
N THR A 119 -14.26 17.02 11.05
CA THR A 119 -14.14 17.25 12.50
C THR A 119 -14.16 18.74 12.83
N GLY A 120 -13.62 19.60 11.95
CA GLY A 120 -13.76 21.05 12.06
C GLY A 120 -15.15 21.60 11.74
N VAL A 121 -15.96 20.88 10.95
CA VAL A 121 -17.37 21.21 10.66
C VAL A 121 -18.30 20.69 11.77
N LEU A 122 -18.01 19.50 12.28
CA LEU A 122 -18.78 18.86 13.35
C LEU A 122 -18.40 19.40 14.72
N GLY A 123 -17.14 19.79 14.90
CA GLY A 123 -16.60 20.43 16.09
C GLY A 123 -16.67 21.96 16.00
N GLY A 124 -16.83 22.59 17.14
CA GLY A 124 -16.82 24.04 17.31
C GLY A 124 -16.60 24.37 18.77
N THR A 125 -16.19 25.60 19.09
CA THR A 125 -15.83 26.03 20.46
C THR A 125 -16.97 25.88 21.50
N LYS A 126 -18.20 25.60 21.06
CA LYS A 126 -19.39 25.42 21.91
C LYS A 126 -19.89 23.96 22.01
N LYS A 127 -19.23 22.99 21.39
CA LYS A 127 -19.67 21.59 21.41
C LYS A 127 -18.82 20.77 22.37
N SER A 128 -19.47 19.92 23.17
CA SER A 128 -18.77 18.98 24.03
C SER A 128 -18.21 17.80 23.22
N PHE A 129 -17.20 17.12 23.77
CA PHE A 129 -16.61 15.94 23.13
C PHE A 129 -17.65 14.85 22.83
N SER A 130 -18.62 14.62 23.74
CA SER A 130 -19.71 13.65 23.53
C SER A 130 -20.56 14.01 22.31
N GLN A 131 -20.92 15.29 22.16
CA GLN A 131 -21.74 15.74 21.03
C GLN A 131 -21.01 15.57 19.69
N VAL A 132 -19.70 15.75 19.67
CA VAL A 132 -18.87 15.49 18.48
C VAL A 132 -18.78 13.98 18.21
N PHE A 133 -18.59 13.16 19.25
CA PHE A 133 -18.54 11.70 19.14
C PHE A 133 -19.85 11.10 18.61
N ASP A 134 -20.99 11.52 19.16
CA ASP A 134 -22.32 11.02 18.75
C ASP A 134 -22.63 11.43 17.30
N ALA A 135 -22.30 12.68 16.92
CA ALA A 135 -22.48 13.17 15.55
C ALA A 135 -21.57 12.43 14.55
N LEU A 136 -20.33 12.11 14.93
CA LEU A 136 -19.42 11.30 14.12
C LEU A 136 -19.98 9.88 13.92
N ASN A 137 -20.43 9.22 14.99
CA ASN A 137 -20.98 7.88 14.92
C ASN A 137 -22.27 7.81 14.09
N ALA A 138 -23.20 8.76 14.28
CA ALA A 138 -24.43 8.85 13.50
C ALA A 138 -24.13 9.03 12.00
N ARG A 139 -23.19 9.92 11.66
CA ARG A 139 -22.72 10.11 10.28
C ARG A 139 -22.10 8.83 9.71
N THR A 140 -21.25 8.14 10.47
CA THR A 140 -20.63 6.89 10.01
C THR A 140 -21.68 5.81 9.71
N LEU A 141 -22.72 5.69 10.54
CA LEU A 141 -23.81 4.73 10.35
C LEU A 141 -24.69 5.08 9.13
N GLU A 142 -25.08 6.34 8.97
CA GLU A 142 -25.90 6.79 7.82
C GLU A 142 -25.15 6.71 6.49
N GLN A 143 -23.87 7.09 6.46
CA GLN A 143 -23.03 6.96 5.27
C GLN A 143 -22.90 5.49 4.85
N SER A 144 -22.70 4.58 5.81
CA SER A 144 -22.50 3.16 5.50
C SER A 144 -23.71 2.53 4.80
N CYS A 145 -24.94 2.83 5.20
CA CYS A 145 -26.14 2.22 4.59
C CYS A 145 -26.52 2.86 3.23
N ASN A 146 -26.51 4.19 3.16
CA ASN A 146 -26.93 4.91 1.94
C ASN A 146 -25.91 4.79 0.80
N ASP A 147 -24.61 4.76 1.11
CA ASP A 147 -23.57 4.55 0.10
C ASP A 147 -23.63 3.12 -0.47
N MET A 148 -23.93 2.11 0.37
CA MET A 148 -24.07 0.72 -0.08
C MET A 148 -25.21 0.54 -1.11
N ILE A 149 -26.35 1.21 -0.91
CA ILE A 149 -27.51 1.12 -1.80
C ILE A 149 -27.29 1.93 -3.09
N SER A 150 -26.86 3.20 -2.94
CA SER A 150 -26.59 4.09 -4.08
C SER A 150 -25.52 3.53 -5.01
N VAL A 151 -24.45 2.95 -4.46
CA VAL A 151 -23.36 2.40 -5.28
C VAL A 151 -23.69 1.06 -5.91
N ARG A 152 -24.53 0.22 -5.30
CA ARG A 152 -25.06 -0.99 -5.99
C ARG A 152 -25.89 -0.61 -7.22
N GLN A 153 -26.60 0.51 -7.18
CA GLN A 153 -27.39 1.01 -8.32
C GLN A 153 -26.51 1.72 -9.36
N SER A 154 -25.50 2.49 -8.94
CA SER A 154 -24.61 3.21 -9.85
C SER A 154 -23.53 2.32 -10.48
N SER A 155 -22.97 1.34 -9.76
CA SER A 155 -21.99 0.39 -10.30
C SER A 155 -22.53 -0.42 -11.48
N ARG A 156 -23.78 -0.89 -11.41
CA ARG A 156 -24.47 -1.56 -12.53
C ARG A 156 -24.59 -0.67 -13.77
N ARG A 157 -24.59 0.66 -13.60
CA ARG A 157 -24.68 1.65 -14.69
C ARG A 157 -23.31 2.14 -15.17
N GLN A 158 -22.28 2.08 -14.32
CA GLN A 158 -20.91 2.57 -14.60
C GLN A 158 -19.99 1.51 -15.21
N HIS A 159 -20.40 0.24 -15.25
CA HIS A 159 -19.60 -0.89 -15.75
C HIS A 159 -20.10 -1.39 -17.13
N PRO A 160 -19.99 -0.60 -18.22
CA PRO A 160 -20.60 -0.95 -19.51
C PRO A 160 -19.79 -1.96 -20.35
N ASN A 161 -18.59 -2.35 -19.89
CA ASN A 161 -17.68 -3.15 -20.72
C ASN A 161 -18.07 -4.63 -20.71
N ALA A 162 -18.93 -5.04 -21.65
CA ALA A 162 -19.41 -6.42 -21.79
C ALA A 162 -18.28 -7.46 -21.92
N ASN A 163 -17.14 -7.09 -22.52
CA ASN A 163 -16.00 -8.00 -22.63
C ASN A 163 -15.33 -8.25 -21.26
N LEU A 164 -15.25 -7.21 -20.42
CA LEU A 164 -14.70 -7.33 -19.07
C LEU A 164 -15.63 -8.14 -18.16
N GLU A 165 -16.95 -7.92 -18.28
CA GLU A 165 -17.98 -8.71 -17.59
C GLU A 165 -17.85 -10.20 -17.88
N ASN A 166 -17.62 -10.56 -19.15
CA ASN A 166 -17.42 -11.95 -19.54
C ASN A 166 -16.09 -12.51 -19.03
N LEU A 167 -15.01 -11.73 -19.10
CA LEU A 167 -13.67 -12.17 -18.69
C LEU A 167 -13.58 -12.46 -17.18
N PHE A 168 -14.25 -11.65 -16.36
CA PHE A 168 -14.19 -11.76 -14.89
C PHE A 168 -15.54 -12.08 -14.25
N LYS A 169 -16.47 -12.68 -15.00
CA LYS A 169 -17.86 -12.93 -14.60
C LYS A 169 -17.99 -13.47 -13.17
N THR A 170 -17.36 -14.62 -12.90
CA THR A 170 -17.42 -15.29 -11.59
C THR A 170 -16.88 -14.41 -10.47
N VAL A 171 -15.82 -13.66 -10.72
CA VAL A 171 -15.23 -12.75 -9.73
C VAL A 171 -16.16 -11.57 -9.47
N LEU A 172 -16.68 -10.94 -10.53
CA LEU A 172 -17.59 -9.80 -10.42
C LEU A 172 -18.89 -10.17 -9.70
N GLU A 173 -19.44 -11.36 -9.95
CA GLU A 173 -20.61 -11.87 -9.22
C GLU A 173 -20.34 -11.97 -7.72
N GLN A 174 -19.19 -12.52 -7.32
CA GLN A 174 -18.80 -12.60 -5.90
C GLN A 174 -18.59 -11.21 -5.28
N VAL A 175 -17.84 -10.33 -5.96
CA VAL A 175 -17.54 -8.99 -5.45
C VAL A 175 -18.81 -8.14 -5.33
N ARG A 176 -19.73 -8.21 -6.30
CA ARG A 176 -21.03 -7.51 -6.23
C ARG A 176 -21.90 -8.00 -5.08
N LYS A 177 -21.82 -9.30 -4.77
CA LYS A 177 -22.61 -9.91 -3.69
C LYS A 177 -22.06 -9.56 -2.31
N TYR A 178 -20.73 -9.61 -2.14
CA TYR A 178 -20.10 -9.61 -0.82
C TYR A 178 -19.24 -8.38 -0.50
N ALA A 179 -18.81 -7.59 -1.49
CA ALA A 179 -17.96 -6.43 -1.24
C ALA A 179 -18.74 -5.11 -1.07
N GLY A 180 -18.14 -4.17 -0.33
CA GLY A 180 -18.64 -2.80 -0.24
C GLY A 180 -18.32 -1.95 -1.48
N PRO A 181 -18.97 -0.79 -1.65
CA PRO A 181 -18.83 0.17 -2.74
C PRO A 181 -17.40 0.44 -3.19
N TYR A 182 -16.55 0.81 -2.22
CA TYR A 182 -15.16 1.15 -2.48
C TYR A 182 -14.38 -0.04 -3.06
N ALA A 183 -14.53 -1.20 -2.44
CA ALA A 183 -13.87 -2.42 -2.88
C ALA A 183 -14.37 -2.85 -4.27
N LEU A 184 -15.69 -2.86 -4.49
CA LEU A 184 -16.30 -3.18 -5.79
C LEU A 184 -15.76 -2.27 -6.91
N GLN A 185 -15.80 -0.96 -6.70
CA GLN A 185 -15.35 0.00 -7.72
C GLN A 185 -13.85 -0.10 -7.98
N THR A 186 -13.06 -0.24 -6.92
CA THR A 186 -11.59 -0.36 -7.04
C THR A 186 -11.21 -1.67 -7.75
N VAL A 187 -11.86 -2.78 -7.41
CA VAL A 187 -11.65 -4.07 -8.07
C VAL A 187 -11.99 -3.98 -9.55
N TYR A 188 -13.14 -3.40 -9.89
CA TYR A 188 -13.53 -3.23 -11.30
C TYR A 188 -12.50 -2.40 -12.08
N GLN A 189 -12.03 -1.28 -11.51
CA GLN A 189 -10.97 -0.47 -12.13
C GLN A 189 -9.65 -1.24 -12.28
N GLN A 190 -9.29 -2.09 -11.32
CA GLN A 190 -8.10 -2.95 -11.45
C GLN A 190 -8.28 -4.01 -12.52
N MET A 191 -9.46 -4.61 -12.67
CA MET A 191 -9.80 -5.52 -13.75
C MET A 191 -9.69 -4.82 -15.11
N GLU A 192 -10.29 -3.64 -15.25
CA GLU A 192 -10.23 -2.87 -16.49
C GLU A 192 -8.80 -2.54 -16.89
N ARG A 193 -7.96 -2.12 -15.95
CA ARG A 193 -6.53 -1.84 -16.21
C ARG A 193 -5.70 -3.08 -16.49
N SER A 194 -6.16 -4.26 -16.06
CA SER A 194 -5.40 -5.51 -16.21
C SER A 194 -5.23 -5.92 -17.68
N VAL A 195 -6.19 -5.58 -18.55
CA VAL A 195 -6.21 -5.99 -19.96
C VAL A 195 -5.08 -5.38 -20.79
N TYR A 196 -4.39 -4.35 -20.27
CA TYR A 196 -3.23 -3.73 -20.90
C TYR A 196 -1.90 -4.42 -20.57
N TYR A 197 -1.93 -5.49 -19.78
CA TYR A 197 -0.74 -6.23 -19.37
C TYR A 197 -0.69 -7.61 -20.03
N LYS A 198 0.50 -8.20 -20.05
CA LYS A 198 0.75 -9.58 -20.50
C LYS A 198 1.48 -10.34 -19.40
N THR A 199 1.20 -11.63 -19.26
CA THR A 199 1.81 -12.49 -18.23
C THR A 199 2.72 -13.53 -18.88
N GLU A 200 3.92 -13.67 -18.33
CA GLU A 200 4.91 -14.69 -18.67
C GLU A 200 5.27 -15.46 -17.40
N VAL A 201 5.45 -16.77 -17.51
CA VAL A 201 5.98 -17.57 -16.39
C VAL A 201 7.50 -17.42 -16.39
N VAL A 202 8.07 -17.00 -15.26
CA VAL A 202 9.51 -16.99 -15.08
C VAL A 202 9.95 -18.40 -14.74
N LEU A 203 10.74 -19.02 -15.62
CA LEU A 203 11.35 -20.31 -15.35
C LEU A 203 12.64 -20.09 -14.54
N PRO A 204 12.90 -20.86 -13.48
CA PRO A 204 14.23 -20.92 -12.91
C PRO A 204 15.18 -21.51 -13.97
N PRO A 205 16.40 -20.99 -14.12
CA PRO A 205 17.42 -21.55 -15.00
C PRO A 205 17.77 -22.93 -14.45
N GLN A 206 18.19 -23.83 -15.35
CA GLN A 206 18.47 -25.21 -15.01
C GLN A 206 19.42 -25.30 -13.80
N GLY A 207 18.93 -25.91 -12.70
CA GLY A 207 19.72 -26.16 -11.49
C GLY A 207 19.60 -25.12 -10.37
N VAL A 208 18.95 -23.97 -10.58
CA VAL A 208 18.80 -22.95 -9.52
C VAL A 208 17.53 -23.19 -8.71
N LYS A 209 17.70 -23.70 -7.47
CA LYS A 209 16.63 -23.77 -6.46
C LYS A 209 16.39 -22.41 -5.77
N ASP A 210 17.26 -21.44 -6.01
CA ASP A 210 17.32 -20.19 -5.27
C ASP A 210 16.95 -18.96 -6.13
N TRP A 211 15.73 -18.47 -5.96
CA TRP A 211 15.24 -17.23 -6.56
C TRP A 211 15.96 -15.95 -6.06
N GLY A 212 16.80 -16.03 -5.02
CA GLY A 212 17.50 -14.88 -4.43
C GLY A 212 18.60 -14.29 -5.30
N ASN A 213 19.08 -15.04 -6.31
CA ASN A 213 20.11 -14.60 -7.27
C ASN A 213 19.53 -14.19 -8.63
N PHE A 214 18.21 -14.18 -8.76
CA PHE A 214 17.57 -13.75 -9.99
C PHE A 214 17.53 -12.23 -10.03
N ASN A 215 18.36 -11.60 -10.86
CA ASN A 215 18.24 -10.23 -11.36
C ASN A 215 18.32 -9.09 -10.32
N ASN A 216 19.08 -8.05 -10.66
CA ASN A 216 19.18 -6.83 -9.86
C ASN A 216 17.94 -5.98 -10.15
N PHE A 217 16.78 -6.34 -9.57
CA PHE A 217 15.43 -5.86 -9.93
C PHE A 217 15.17 -4.35 -9.72
N ASP A 218 15.99 -3.50 -10.33
CA ASP A 218 15.82 -2.08 -10.52
C ASP A 218 14.69 -1.89 -11.54
N ASN A 219 13.48 -1.70 -11.02
CA ASN A 219 12.32 -1.37 -11.84
C ASN A 219 11.66 -0.12 -11.26
N ASP A 220 11.62 0.93 -12.07
CA ASP A 220 11.04 2.24 -11.75
C ASP A 220 9.55 2.20 -11.36
N SER A 221 8.86 1.09 -11.64
CA SER A 221 7.44 0.89 -11.30
C SER A 221 7.20 -0.06 -10.12
N ALA A 222 8.21 -0.82 -9.68
CA ALA A 222 8.09 -1.71 -8.54
C ALA A 222 7.98 -0.88 -7.25
N TYR A 223 7.00 -1.22 -6.41
CA TYR A 223 6.85 -0.55 -5.12
C TYR A 223 7.78 -1.20 -4.10
N VAL A 224 8.05 -2.50 -4.19
CA VAL A 224 9.14 -3.17 -3.47
C VAL A 224 9.92 -4.04 -4.45
N SER A 225 11.22 -4.22 -4.23
CA SER A 225 12.02 -5.09 -5.10
C SER A 225 11.55 -6.54 -4.98
N THR A 226 11.59 -7.28 -6.08
CA THR A 226 11.19 -8.69 -6.09
C THR A 226 12.10 -9.54 -5.20
N ALA A 227 13.40 -9.22 -5.12
CA ALA A 227 14.34 -9.93 -4.23
C ALA A 227 13.94 -9.76 -2.76
N TRP A 228 13.65 -8.53 -2.34
CA TRP A 228 13.15 -8.23 -1.00
C TRP A 228 11.82 -8.95 -0.71
N LEU A 229 10.93 -8.97 -1.69
CA LEU A 229 9.65 -9.66 -1.56
C LEU A 229 9.83 -11.17 -1.34
N ILE A 230 10.70 -11.81 -2.12
CA ILE A 230 11.00 -13.24 -1.99
C ILE A 230 11.66 -13.51 -0.63
N TRP A 231 12.58 -12.66 -0.19
CA TRP A 231 13.20 -12.75 1.12
C TRP A 231 12.15 -12.69 2.25
N LEU A 232 11.18 -11.77 2.16
CA LEU A 232 10.08 -11.66 3.12
C LEU A 232 9.20 -12.91 3.18
N ILE A 233 8.91 -13.51 2.02
CA ILE A 233 8.11 -14.74 1.94
C ILE A 233 8.86 -15.89 2.63
N ARG A 234 10.17 -16.03 2.36
CA ARG A 234 11.02 -17.07 2.96
C ARG A 234 11.14 -16.94 4.47
N ASN A 235 11.31 -15.72 4.98
CA ASN A 235 11.36 -15.49 6.43
C ASN A 235 10.05 -15.77 7.16
N ARG A 236 8.94 -15.95 6.43
CA ARG A 236 7.68 -16.44 6.97
C ARG A 236 7.52 -17.96 6.83
N ASN A 237 8.59 -18.68 6.48
CA ASN A 237 8.60 -20.11 6.19
C ASN A 237 7.65 -20.52 5.07
N MET A 238 7.45 -19.64 4.08
CA MET A 238 6.62 -19.88 2.91
C MET A 238 7.51 -20.10 1.68
N SER A 239 7.06 -20.95 0.74
CA SER A 239 7.78 -21.25 -0.50
C SER A 239 7.08 -20.64 -1.71
N VAL A 240 7.84 -19.96 -2.57
CA VAL A 240 7.34 -19.49 -3.87
C VAL A 240 7.29 -20.67 -4.85
N GLN A 241 6.09 -21.05 -5.29
CA GLN A 241 5.88 -22.11 -6.29
C GLN A 241 6.17 -21.62 -7.70
N HIS A 242 5.65 -20.43 -8.03
CA HIS A 242 5.81 -19.82 -9.34
C HIS A 242 6.07 -18.33 -9.20
N LEU A 243 6.95 -17.80 -10.06
CA LEU A 243 7.12 -16.37 -10.23
C LEU A 243 6.53 -15.99 -11.59
N LEU A 244 5.54 -15.10 -11.58
CA LEU A 244 4.91 -14.59 -12.78
C LEU A 244 5.42 -13.18 -13.06
N LYS A 245 5.85 -12.94 -14.29
CA LYS A 245 6.22 -11.62 -14.79
C LYS A 245 5.04 -11.03 -15.55
N VAL A 246 4.60 -9.85 -15.16
CA VAL A 246 3.49 -9.12 -15.75
C VAL A 246 4.01 -7.83 -16.36
N THR A 247 3.89 -7.66 -17.66
CA THR A 247 4.47 -6.54 -18.41
C THR A 247 3.38 -5.67 -19.02
N HIS A 248 3.42 -4.37 -18.82
CA HIS A 248 2.51 -3.41 -19.45
C HIS A 248 2.81 -3.30 -20.95
N GLY A 249 1.79 -3.43 -21.80
CA GLY A 249 1.95 -3.51 -23.25
C GLY A 249 2.52 -2.24 -23.89
N SER A 250 2.14 -1.04 -23.43
CA SER A 250 2.66 0.23 -23.98
C SER A 250 3.92 0.75 -23.29
N THR A 251 3.95 0.81 -21.95
CA THR A 251 5.07 1.41 -21.21
C THR A 251 6.25 0.46 -21.00
N GLY A 252 6.07 -0.85 -21.19
CA GLY A 252 7.08 -1.85 -20.87
C GLY A 252 7.30 -2.04 -19.36
N ALA A 253 6.54 -1.36 -18.50
CA ALA A 253 6.65 -1.50 -17.05
C ALA A 253 6.42 -2.96 -16.62
N VAL A 254 7.33 -3.49 -15.82
CA VAL A 254 7.31 -4.89 -15.37
C VAL A 254 6.79 -4.96 -13.94
N HIS A 255 6.14 -6.05 -13.58
CA HIS A 255 5.75 -6.37 -12.21
C HIS A 255 5.88 -7.87 -11.99
N TYR A 256 6.25 -8.28 -10.79
CA TYR A 256 6.37 -9.68 -10.42
C TYR A 256 5.31 -10.07 -9.40
N ILE A 257 4.79 -11.28 -9.58
CA ILE A 257 3.85 -11.92 -8.67
C ILE A 257 4.46 -13.25 -8.22
N ALA A 258 4.77 -13.32 -6.93
CA ALA A 258 5.16 -14.56 -6.28
C ALA A 258 3.88 -15.32 -5.88
N VAL A 259 3.65 -16.47 -6.53
CA VAL A 259 2.58 -17.39 -6.21
C VAL A 259 3.09 -18.36 -5.15
N ILE A 260 2.44 -18.37 -3.99
CA ILE A 260 2.75 -19.27 -2.87
C ILE A 260 1.94 -20.56 -3.03
N ASP A 261 0.64 -20.43 -3.30
CA ASP A 261 -0.27 -21.51 -3.63
C ASP A 261 -1.40 -20.97 -4.53
N ALA A 262 -2.39 -21.81 -4.85
CA ALA A 262 -3.49 -21.42 -5.74
C ALA A 262 -4.31 -20.21 -5.24
N TYR A 263 -4.37 -19.96 -3.93
CA TYR A 263 -5.14 -18.87 -3.32
C TYR A 263 -4.25 -17.75 -2.77
N GLN A 264 -2.98 -18.04 -2.47
CA GLN A 264 -2.04 -17.11 -1.88
C GLN A 264 -1.00 -16.62 -2.88
N HIS A 265 -0.91 -15.31 -3.02
CA HIS A 265 0.06 -14.65 -3.87
C HIS A 265 0.48 -13.32 -3.26
N VAL A 266 1.64 -12.83 -3.67
CA VAL A 266 2.08 -11.48 -3.36
C VAL A 266 2.63 -10.83 -4.62
N CYS A 267 2.20 -9.60 -4.88
CA CYS A 267 2.72 -8.78 -5.97
C CYS A 267 3.63 -7.69 -5.44
N ASP A 268 4.72 -7.42 -6.15
CA ASP A 268 5.71 -6.36 -5.88
C ASP A 268 5.13 -4.93 -5.87
N CYS A 269 3.91 -4.74 -6.37
CA CYS A 269 3.18 -3.48 -6.25
C CYS A 269 2.60 -3.24 -4.85
N CYS A 270 2.62 -4.27 -3.99
CA CYS A 270 2.14 -4.25 -2.60
C CYS A 270 0.66 -3.87 -2.39
N MET A 271 -0.11 -3.60 -3.45
CA MET A 271 -1.50 -3.14 -3.33
C MET A 271 -2.38 -4.17 -2.62
N GLY A 272 -2.23 -5.47 -2.91
CA GLY A 272 -2.97 -6.53 -2.21
C GLY A 272 -2.68 -6.56 -0.71
N LEU A 273 -1.41 -6.38 -0.31
CA LEU A 273 -1.02 -6.41 1.11
C LEU A 273 -1.46 -5.16 1.87
N SER A 274 -1.24 -3.98 1.28
CA SER A 274 -1.38 -2.70 1.99
C SER A 274 -2.74 -2.04 1.81
N LEU A 275 -3.34 -2.13 0.62
CA LEU A 275 -4.70 -1.67 0.41
C LEU A 275 -5.74 -2.74 0.76
N GLY A 276 -5.37 -4.03 0.71
CA GLY A 276 -6.32 -5.13 0.90
C GLY A 276 -7.23 -5.34 -0.30
N ILE A 277 -6.77 -5.00 -1.51
CA ILE A 277 -7.53 -5.19 -2.75
C ILE A 277 -6.59 -5.77 -3.82
N PRO A 278 -7.00 -6.82 -4.56
CA PRO A 278 -6.18 -7.37 -5.62
C PRO A 278 -5.83 -6.32 -6.69
N CYS A 279 -4.57 -6.32 -7.12
CA CYS A 279 -4.09 -5.38 -8.12
C CYS A 279 -4.42 -5.83 -9.54
N ARG A 280 -4.30 -4.91 -10.50
CA ARG A 280 -4.40 -5.22 -11.93
C ARG A 280 -3.45 -6.33 -12.39
N HIS A 281 -2.26 -6.46 -11.79
CA HIS A 281 -1.31 -7.53 -12.14
C HIS A 281 -1.86 -8.90 -11.74
N PHE A 282 -2.50 -9.01 -10.57
CA PHE A 282 -3.20 -10.23 -10.17
C PHE A 282 -4.31 -10.58 -11.16
N PHE A 283 -5.16 -9.63 -11.55
CA PHE A 283 -6.25 -9.90 -12.49
C PHE A 283 -5.74 -10.34 -13.87
N GLN A 284 -4.62 -9.77 -14.33
CA GLN A 284 -3.98 -10.21 -15.56
C GLN A 284 -3.36 -11.61 -15.43
N ALA A 285 -2.75 -11.95 -14.29
CA ALA A 285 -2.25 -13.29 -14.04
C ALA A 285 -3.38 -14.33 -13.90
N LEU A 286 -4.50 -13.94 -13.28
CA LEU A 286 -5.69 -14.75 -13.12
C LEU A 286 -6.30 -15.08 -14.50
N SER A 287 -6.45 -14.08 -15.37
CA SER A 287 -6.98 -14.28 -16.73
C SER A 287 -6.04 -15.14 -17.58
N ALA A 288 -4.73 -14.89 -17.52
CA ALA A 288 -3.73 -15.64 -18.28
C ALA A 288 -3.63 -17.11 -17.83
N SER A 289 -3.74 -17.39 -16.53
CA SER A 289 -3.69 -18.76 -15.99
C SER A 289 -5.00 -19.55 -16.17
N ARG A 290 -6.08 -18.89 -16.64
CA ARG A 290 -7.42 -19.47 -16.78
C ARG A 290 -7.90 -20.20 -15.51
N GLY A 291 -7.53 -19.71 -14.34
CA GLY A 291 -7.92 -20.29 -13.05
C GLY A 291 -7.22 -21.61 -12.69
N LYS A 292 -6.11 -21.99 -13.33
CA LYS A 292 -5.40 -23.25 -13.02
C LYS A 292 -4.37 -23.12 -11.91
N SER A 293 -3.52 -22.10 -11.98
CA SER A 293 -2.41 -21.88 -11.04
C SER A 293 -2.67 -20.75 -10.04
N LEU A 294 -3.73 -19.97 -10.26
CA LEU A 294 -4.10 -18.82 -9.45
C LEU A 294 -5.62 -18.70 -9.42
N LEU A 295 -6.20 -18.56 -8.25
CA LEU A 295 -7.63 -18.53 -7.99
C LEU A 295 -8.01 -17.28 -7.21
N PHE A 296 -9.22 -16.79 -7.48
CA PHE A 296 -9.81 -15.71 -6.71
C PHE A 296 -10.62 -16.28 -5.54
N HIS A 297 -10.51 -15.63 -4.38
CA HIS A 297 -11.42 -15.83 -3.26
C HIS A 297 -11.67 -14.49 -2.55
N MET A 298 -12.82 -14.34 -1.89
CA MET A 298 -13.21 -13.08 -1.24
C MET A 298 -12.25 -12.63 -0.13
N GLY A 299 -11.51 -13.55 0.48
CA GLY A 299 -10.49 -13.23 1.50
C GLY A 299 -9.29 -12.44 0.98
N LEU A 300 -9.17 -12.26 -0.34
CA LEU A 300 -8.21 -11.32 -0.94
C LEU A 300 -8.63 -9.85 -0.77
N ILE A 301 -9.88 -9.59 -0.39
CA ILE A 301 -10.42 -8.26 -0.10
C ILE A 301 -10.53 -8.12 1.44
N ARG A 302 -9.91 -7.09 2.00
CA ARG A 302 -9.88 -6.81 3.45
C ARG A 302 -10.57 -5.50 3.82
#